data_AF-A0A929GIJ1-F1
#
_entry.id   AF-A0A929GIJ1-F1
#
_cell.length_a   1.000
_cell.length_b   1.000
_cell.length_c   1.000
_cell.angle_alpha   90.00
_cell.angle_beta   90.00
_cell.angle_gamma   90.00
#
_symmetry.space_group_name_H-M   'P 1'
#
loop_
_entity.id
_entity.type
_entity.pdbx_description
1 polymer ?
#
loop_
_entity_poly.entity_id
_entity_poly.type
_entity_poly.pdbx_seq_one_letter_code
_entity_poly.pdbx_strand_id
1 'polypeptide(L)'
;MKAGTHINGIGSHTPNARELDTEIIKRSKFIGDSREACFNEAGDIIIPLNAGEIHETHFYAELGDVVTARKDGRINDDEITIFKSNGLAVQDAATAKLVYDKAREQGIGTEITI
;
A
#
# COMPACT_ATOMS: atom_id res chain seq x y z
N MET A 1 -2.79 19.34 4.45
CA MET A 1 -2.05 19.16 3.17
C MET A 1 -2.62 20.04 2.08
N LYS A 2 -1.78 20.42 1.09
CA LYS A 2 -2.18 21.20 -0.09
C LYS A 2 -2.78 20.28 -1.16
N ALA A 3 -3.61 20.83 -2.04
CA ALA A 3 -4.12 20.13 -3.22
C ALA A 3 -2.96 19.56 -4.06
N GLY A 4 -3.20 18.43 -4.72
CA GLY A 4 -2.21 17.75 -5.56
C GLY A 4 -1.14 16.94 -4.84
N THR A 5 -1.14 16.90 -3.51
CA THR A 5 -0.14 16.13 -2.77
C THR A 5 -0.36 14.63 -2.93
N HIS A 6 0.70 13.88 -3.21
CA HIS A 6 0.74 12.42 -3.11
C HIS A 6 1.52 11.99 -1.87
N ILE A 7 1.04 10.94 -1.21
CA ILE A 7 1.59 10.43 0.04
C ILE A 7 1.82 8.93 -0.10
N ASN A 8 3.01 8.49 0.28
CA ASN A 8 3.31 7.08 0.50
C ASN A 8 3.30 6.82 2.01
N GLY A 9 2.25 6.17 2.50
CA GLY A 9 2.11 5.76 3.90
C GLY A 9 2.64 4.34 4.08
N ILE A 10 3.80 4.20 4.72
CA ILE A 10 4.52 2.91 4.81
C ILE A 10 4.55 2.37 6.24
N GLY A 11 4.69 3.23 7.25
CA GLY A 11 5.12 2.79 8.59
C GLY A 11 4.02 2.21 9.47
N SER A 12 2.74 2.57 9.31
CA SER A 12 1.66 1.96 10.09
C SER A 12 1.38 0.52 9.65
N HIS A 13 1.82 -0.43 10.48
CA HIS A 13 1.70 -1.88 10.27
C HIS A 13 1.09 -2.59 11.49
N THR A 14 0.48 -1.83 12.41
CA THR A 14 -0.31 -2.41 13.52
C THR A 14 -1.65 -1.69 13.66
N PRO A 15 -2.72 -2.38 14.10
CA PRO A 15 -4.06 -1.79 14.18
C PRO A 15 -4.18 -0.57 15.10
N ASN A 16 -3.27 -0.44 16.07
CA ASN A 16 -3.35 0.55 17.15
C ASN A 16 -2.39 1.74 16.95
N ALA A 17 -1.63 1.78 15.86
CA ALA A 17 -0.70 2.87 15.56
C ALA A 17 -0.94 3.42 14.15
N ARG A 18 -0.90 4.75 14.00
CA ARG A 18 -1.07 5.45 12.72
C ARG A 18 -0.06 6.57 12.54
N GLU A 19 0.26 6.87 11.29
CA GLU A 19 1.11 8.00 10.88
C GLU A 19 0.27 9.13 10.25
N LEU A 20 -0.93 8.79 9.76
CA LEU A 20 -1.84 9.67 9.05
C LEU A 20 -3.06 10.00 9.93
N ASP A 21 -3.48 11.27 9.94
CA ASP A 21 -4.67 11.70 10.68
C ASP A 21 -5.97 11.32 9.95
N THR A 22 -7.10 11.33 10.66
CA THR A 22 -8.38 10.97 10.04
C THR A 22 -8.75 11.89 8.87
N GLU A 23 -8.44 13.18 8.98
CA GLU A 23 -8.82 14.19 8.00
C GLU A 23 -8.11 14.00 6.66
N ILE A 24 -6.88 13.47 6.64
CA ILE A 24 -6.21 13.17 5.37
C ILE A 24 -6.82 11.98 4.66
N ILE A 25 -7.27 10.96 5.40
CA ILE A 25 -7.95 9.80 4.82
C ILE A 25 -9.25 10.25 4.15
N LYS A 26 -10.08 11.04 4.85
CA LYS A 26 -11.34 11.60 4.33
C LYS A 26 -11.18 12.40 3.03
N ARG A 27 -10.07 13.14 2.91
CA ARG A 27 -9.83 14.08 1.80
C ARG A 27 -9.03 13.47 0.65
N SER A 28 -8.61 12.21 0.76
CA SER A 28 -7.73 11.57 -0.20
C SER A 28 -8.41 10.46 -0.98
N LYS A 29 -7.90 10.19 -2.16
CA LYS A 29 -8.08 8.92 -2.84
C LYS A 29 -7.10 7.91 -2.22
N PHE A 30 -7.61 7.05 -1.35
CA PHE A 30 -6.83 6.05 -0.62
C PHE A 30 -6.71 4.75 -1.42
N ILE A 31 -5.50 4.42 -1.84
CA ILE A 31 -5.16 3.20 -2.56
C ILE A 31 -4.24 2.37 -1.65
N GLY A 32 -4.63 1.14 -1.32
CA GLY A 32 -3.79 0.21 -0.54
C GLY A 32 -3.09 -0.81 -1.42
N ASP A 33 -2.05 -1.48 -0.93
CA ASP A 33 -1.47 -2.64 -1.63
C ASP A 33 -2.41 -3.86 -1.60
N SER A 34 -3.00 -4.16 -0.43
CA SER A 34 -4.07 -5.15 -0.24
C SER A 34 -5.15 -4.59 0.67
N ARG A 35 -6.41 -4.76 0.25
CA ARG A 35 -7.58 -4.42 1.07
C ARG A 35 -7.54 -5.20 2.38
N GLU A 36 -7.30 -6.50 2.31
CA GLU A 36 -7.25 -7.38 3.47
C GLU A 36 -6.18 -6.93 4.47
N ALA A 37 -4.95 -6.69 3.99
CA ALA A 37 -3.86 -6.25 4.87
C ALA A 37 -4.14 -4.89 5.50
N CYS A 38 -4.62 -3.91 4.71
CA CYS A 38 -4.97 -2.59 5.22
C CYS A 38 -6.03 -2.66 6.33
N PHE A 39 -7.10 -3.44 6.16
CA PHE A 39 -8.16 -3.55 7.18
C PHE A 39 -7.79 -4.42 8.39
N ASN A 40 -6.75 -5.24 8.31
CA ASN A 40 -6.29 -6.07 9.42
C ASN A 40 -5.10 -5.47 10.17
N GLU A 41 -4.29 -4.63 9.53
CA GLU A 41 -2.99 -4.23 10.06
C GLU A 41 -2.75 -2.71 10.06
N ALA A 42 -3.38 -1.93 9.18
CA ALA A 42 -3.08 -0.49 9.07
C ALA A 42 -3.95 0.36 10.00
N GLY A 43 -3.40 0.78 11.13
CA GLY A 43 -4.06 1.73 12.03
C GLY A 43 -4.46 3.05 11.38
N ASP A 44 -3.79 3.46 10.28
CA ASP A 44 -4.18 4.63 9.46
C ASP A 44 -5.66 4.58 9.02
N ILE A 45 -6.19 3.40 8.67
CA ILE A 45 -7.59 3.21 8.27
C ILE A 45 -8.45 2.56 9.37
N ILE A 46 -7.89 1.67 10.17
CA ILE A 46 -8.63 0.91 11.20
C ILE A 46 -9.12 1.83 12.33
N ILE A 47 -8.25 2.71 12.83
CA ILE A 47 -8.58 3.62 13.95
C ILE A 47 -9.78 4.52 13.61
N PRO A 48 -9.75 5.29 12.49
CA PRO A 48 -10.90 6.14 12.14
C PRO A 48 -12.15 5.34 11.74
N LEU A 49 -12.01 4.12 11.19
CA LEU A 49 -13.14 3.25 10.88
C LEU A 49 -13.85 2.81 12.17
N ASN A 50 -13.11 2.32 13.16
CA ASN A 50 -13.64 1.90 14.46
C ASN A 50 -14.24 3.06 15.25
N ALA A 51 -13.73 4.28 15.06
CA ALA A 51 -14.28 5.49 15.65
C ALA A 51 -15.55 6.00 14.90
N GLY A 52 -15.94 5.38 13.79
CA GLY A 52 -17.08 5.79 12.97
C GLY A 52 -16.86 7.10 12.21
N GLU A 53 -15.60 7.53 12.07
CA GLU A 53 -15.25 8.79 11.41
C GLU A 53 -15.13 8.64 9.88
N ILE A 54 -14.92 7.41 9.41
CA ILE A 54 -14.90 7.03 7.99
C ILE A 54 -15.71 5.75 7.76
N HIS A 55 -15.85 5.37 6.49
CA HIS A 55 -16.49 4.12 6.07
C HIS A 55 -15.53 3.32 5.18
N GLU A 56 -15.76 2.02 5.02
CA GLU A 56 -14.94 1.16 4.15
C GLU A 56 -14.85 1.67 2.69
N THR A 57 -15.83 2.45 2.25
CA THR A 57 -15.84 3.11 0.93
C THR A 57 -14.75 4.16 0.76
N HIS A 58 -14.10 4.60 1.84
CA HIS A 58 -12.91 5.46 1.77
C HIS A 58 -11.70 4.70 1.23
N PHE A 59 -11.65 3.37 1.36
CA PHE A 59 -10.69 2.55 0.63
C PHE A 59 -11.13 2.44 -0.84
N TYR A 60 -10.49 3.22 -1.71
CA TYR A 60 -10.90 3.39 -3.10
C TYR A 60 -10.57 2.17 -3.96
N ALA A 61 -9.32 1.70 -3.92
CA ALA A 61 -8.84 0.61 -4.77
C ALA A 61 -7.59 -0.07 -4.20
N GLU A 62 -7.31 -1.28 -4.66
CA GLU A 62 -5.99 -1.88 -4.48
C GLU A 62 -5.02 -1.37 -5.56
N LEU A 63 -3.72 -1.38 -5.27
CA LEU A 63 -2.68 -0.96 -6.22
C LEU A 63 -2.75 -1.79 -7.51
N GLY A 64 -3.06 -3.08 -7.38
CA GLY A 64 -3.25 -3.98 -8.52
C GLY A 64 -4.36 -3.52 -9.47
N ASP A 65 -5.46 -2.95 -8.96
CA ASP A 65 -6.54 -2.41 -9.79
C ASP A 65 -6.08 -1.21 -10.62
N VAL A 66 -5.25 -0.36 -10.03
CA VAL A 66 -4.71 0.83 -10.71
C VAL A 66 -3.68 0.43 -11.76
N VAL A 67 -2.76 -0.48 -11.42
CA VAL A 67 -1.73 -0.99 -12.35
C VAL A 67 -2.36 -1.71 -13.55
N THR A 68 -3.48 -2.39 -13.35
CA THR A 68 -4.20 -3.11 -14.41
C THR A 68 -5.28 -2.27 -15.10
N ALA A 69 -5.37 -0.97 -14.80
CA ALA A 69 -6.37 -0.05 -15.33
C ALA A 69 -7.84 -0.47 -15.10
N ARG A 70 -8.10 -1.30 -14.07
CA ARG A 70 -9.47 -1.59 -13.60
C ARG A 70 -10.06 -0.43 -12.80
N LYS A 71 -9.19 0.39 -12.21
CA LYS A 71 -9.54 1.63 -11.50
C LYS A 71 -8.55 2.72 -11.91
N ASP A 72 -9.03 3.95 -11.95
CA ASP A 72 -8.17 5.09 -12.26
C ASP A 72 -7.29 5.44 -11.06
N GLY A 73 -6.05 5.84 -11.31
CA GLY A 73 -5.19 6.45 -10.30
C GLY A 73 -5.62 7.90 -10.03
N ARG A 74 -4.68 8.83 -10.15
CA ARG A 74 -4.98 10.28 -10.15
C ARG A 74 -5.73 10.67 -11.43
N ILE A 75 -6.80 11.46 -11.30
CA ILE A 75 -7.58 11.95 -12.45
C ILE A 75 -7.51 13.47 -12.65
N ASN A 76 -6.97 14.22 -11.68
CA ASN A 76 -6.68 15.65 -11.82
C ASN A 76 -5.57 16.11 -10.87
N ASP A 77 -5.08 17.33 -11.09
CA ASP A 77 -3.95 17.93 -10.36
C ASP A 77 -4.29 18.31 -8.92
N ASP A 78 -5.58 18.45 -8.57
CA ASP A 78 -6.00 18.87 -7.22
C ASP A 78 -6.17 17.70 -6.25
N GLU A 79 -6.34 16.46 -6.74
CA GLU A 79 -6.55 15.29 -5.89
C GLU A 79 -5.42 15.11 -4.87
N ILE A 80 -5.78 14.85 -3.62
CA ILE A 80 -4.84 14.28 -2.65
C ILE A 80 -4.91 12.76 -2.82
N THR A 81 -3.78 12.10 -2.95
CA THR A 81 -3.71 10.65 -3.16
C THR A 81 -2.84 10.02 -2.10
N ILE A 82 -3.27 8.89 -1.56
CA ILE A 82 -2.50 8.08 -0.62
C ILE A 82 -2.27 6.72 -1.26
N PHE A 83 -1.01 6.29 -1.31
CA PHE A 83 -0.69 4.88 -1.39
C PHE A 83 -0.34 4.38 0.01
N LYS A 84 -1.08 3.40 0.52
CA LYS A 84 -0.78 2.71 1.77
C LYS A 84 -0.12 1.37 1.46
N SER A 85 1.04 1.13 2.04
CA SER A 85 1.76 -0.14 1.95
C SER A 85 1.84 -0.82 3.31
N ASN A 86 1.46 -2.10 3.33
CA ASN A 86 1.62 -3.06 4.43
C ASN A 86 2.71 -4.10 4.12
N GLY A 87 2.96 -4.36 2.83
CA GLY A 87 3.90 -5.37 2.36
C GLY A 87 3.20 -6.69 2.08
N LEU A 88 3.46 -7.27 0.90
CA LEU A 88 2.81 -8.50 0.44
C LEU A 88 3.85 -9.53 0.03
N ALA A 89 3.67 -10.79 0.45
CA ALA A 89 4.59 -11.88 0.14
C ALA A 89 4.85 -12.08 -1.37
N VAL A 90 3.90 -11.70 -2.23
CA VAL A 90 4.09 -11.73 -3.69
C VAL A 90 5.20 -10.78 -4.16
N GLN A 91 5.39 -9.64 -3.49
CA GLN A 91 6.45 -8.67 -3.77
C GLN A 91 7.82 -9.28 -3.45
N ASP A 92 7.92 -9.99 -2.33
CA ASP A 92 9.13 -10.71 -1.92
C ASP A 92 9.45 -11.84 -2.89
N ALA A 93 8.47 -12.68 -3.23
CA ALA A 93 8.66 -13.81 -4.14
C ALA A 93 9.09 -13.35 -5.55
N ALA A 94 8.46 -12.29 -6.08
CA ALA A 94 8.83 -11.72 -7.38
C ALA A 94 10.26 -11.17 -7.36
N THR A 95 10.64 -10.46 -6.29
CA THR A 95 11.98 -9.92 -6.11
C THR A 95 13.02 -11.03 -5.94
N ALA A 96 12.72 -12.05 -5.13
CA ALA A 96 13.60 -13.19 -4.90
C ALA A 96 13.88 -13.96 -6.19
N LYS A 97 12.85 -14.20 -7.01
CA LYS A 97 13.01 -14.85 -8.32
C LYS A 97 13.94 -14.04 -9.23
N LEU A 98 13.73 -12.73 -9.33
CA LEU A 98 14.57 -11.84 -10.12
C LEU A 98 16.03 -11.86 -9.66
N VAL A 99 16.26 -11.78 -8.35
CA VAL A 99 17.61 -11.82 -7.76
C VAL A 99 18.27 -13.17 -8.02
N TYR A 100 17.53 -14.27 -7.83
CA TYR A 100 18.02 -15.63 -8.08
C TYR A 100 18.44 -15.84 -9.54
N ASP A 101 17.61 -15.42 -10.50
CA ASP A 101 17.91 -15.56 -11.93
C ASP A 101 19.19 -14.79 -12.30
N LYS A 102 19.30 -13.54 -11.82
CA LYS A 102 20.51 -12.72 -12.03
C LYS A 102 21.74 -13.34 -11.39
N ALA A 103 21.62 -13.90 -10.20
CA ALA A 103 22.72 -14.58 -9.52
C ALA A 103 23.21 -15.78 -10.33
N ARG A 104 22.27 -16.57 -10.89
CA ARG A 104 22.59 -17.72 -11.76
C ARG A 104 23.29 -17.29 -13.05
N GLU A 105 22.79 -16.26 -13.72
CA GLU A 105 23.38 -15.70 -14.95
C GLU A 105 24.80 -15.17 -14.73
N GLN A 106 25.06 -14.56 -13.57
CA GLN A 106 26.35 -13.93 -13.24
C GLN A 106 27.31 -14.88 -12.50
N GLY A 107 26.91 -16.11 -12.21
CA GLY A 107 27.71 -17.06 -11.43
C GLY A 107 27.96 -16.60 -9.98
N ILE A 108 27.02 -15.85 -9.38
CA ILE A 108 27.09 -15.36 -8.00
C ILE A 108 26.35 -16.32 -7.07
N GLY A 109 26.94 -16.62 -5.91
CA GLY A 109 26.33 -17.45 -4.86
C GLY A 109 27.18 -18.66 -4.48
N THR A 110 26.68 -19.51 -3.59
CA THR A 110 27.33 -20.75 -3.16
C THR A 110 26.27 -21.84 -3.06
N GLU A 111 26.52 -23.00 -3.68
CA GLU A 111 25.63 -24.15 -3.59
C GLU A 111 25.90 -24.92 -2.30
N ILE A 112 24.82 -25.26 -1.57
CA ILE A 112 24.86 -25.97 -0.30
C ILE A 112 24.03 -27.24 -0.46
N THR A 113 24.57 -28.38 -0.02
CA THR A 113 23.82 -29.64 0.09
C THR A 113 23.03 -29.65 1.40
N ILE A 114 21.72 -29.89 1.32
CA ILE A 114 20.79 -29.90 2.45
C ILE A 114 20.39 -31.34 2.76
#